data_AF-A0A833GXU5-F1
#
_entry.id   AF-A0A833GXU5-F1
#
_cell.length_a   1.000
_cell.length_b   1.000
_cell.length_c   1.000
_cell.angle_alpha   90.00
_cell.angle_beta   90.00
_cell.angle_gamma   90.00
#
_symmetry.space_group_name_H-M   'P 1'
#
loop_
_entity.id
_entity.type
_entity.pdbx_description
1 polymer ?
#
loop_
_entity_poly.entity_id
_entity_poly.type
_entity_poly.pdbx_seq_one_letter_code
_entity_poly.pdbx_strand_id
1 'polypeptide(L)'
;MELDTASELVIYLEICQPYRKDAGRGAMDLMVRTVRSLYDSLGKAVSWGPSVQIEIDDFSFPRVRPMHYFGGQPADPGTLVTFLTENFYLPERWQNRTCVDDLRKAPVPEGFIKEESDGLTMIRLVEDLSSRTLLRERLMAFEDWLIEVLKPKIDPDYNEFGDMRAPLMNPQPAEGATFVSFAAAYKAVVLDPDGRLDEDVMQELLSYLSQGKLPDGTEIDSVLLILPNRESAIRIHDTALARGIESVLYATDDGQLWDPFPLGEWREWKKPAGL
;
A
#
# COMPACT_ATOMS: atom_id res chain seq x y z
N MET A 1 -7.53 -17.31 37.53
CA MET A 1 -7.66 -16.24 36.53
C MET A 1 -6.26 -15.68 36.35
N GLU A 2 -5.43 -16.40 35.58
CA GLU A 2 -4.08 -15.97 35.24
C GLU A 2 -4.20 -14.89 34.16
N LEU A 3 -3.57 -13.75 34.40
CA LEU A 3 -3.42 -12.70 33.41
C LEU A 3 -2.38 -13.18 32.39
N ASP A 4 -2.87 -13.87 31.37
CA ASP A 4 -2.11 -14.26 30.18
C ASP A 4 -1.96 -13.05 29.23
N THR A 5 -1.26 -12.02 29.71
CA THR A 5 -0.92 -10.86 28.88
C THR A 5 0.49 -11.05 28.34
N ALA A 6 0.63 -11.79 27.25
CA ALA A 6 1.81 -11.70 26.41
C ALA A 6 2.01 -10.22 26.06
N SER A 7 3.11 -9.64 26.51
CA SER A 7 3.47 -8.27 26.16
C SER A 7 4.01 -8.28 24.73
N GLU A 8 3.40 -7.49 23.85
CA GLU A 8 3.85 -7.28 22.48
C GLU A 8 4.89 -6.17 22.47
N LEU A 9 6.01 -6.39 21.76
CA LEU A 9 7.03 -5.38 21.53
C LEU A 9 7.00 -5.00 20.06
N VAL A 10 6.71 -3.73 19.83
CA VAL A 10 6.71 -3.11 18.51
C VAL A 10 7.94 -2.21 18.41
N ILE A 11 8.80 -2.47 17.44
CA ILE A 11 10.00 -1.66 17.17
C ILE A 11 10.06 -1.40 15.66
N TYR A 12 9.78 -0.16 15.28
CA TYR A 12 10.08 0.37 13.96
C TYR A 12 11.42 1.10 14.01
N LEU A 13 12.40 0.60 13.26
CA LEU A 13 13.68 1.28 13.08
C LEU A 13 13.75 1.79 11.64
N GLU A 14 13.83 3.10 11.50
CA GLU A 14 13.81 3.76 10.20
C GLU A 14 15.16 4.37 9.87
N ILE A 15 15.61 4.18 8.63
CA ILE A 15 16.69 4.95 8.03
C ILE A 15 16.05 6.08 7.23
N CYS A 16 16.14 7.33 7.70
CA CYS A 16 15.58 8.45 6.94
C CYS A 16 16.30 8.63 5.59
N GLN A 17 15.54 8.92 4.51
CA GLN A 17 16.09 9.11 3.14
C GLN A 17 17.38 9.94 3.08
N PRO A 18 17.49 11.13 3.73
CA PRO A 18 18.65 11.99 3.56
C PRO A 18 19.94 11.33 4.02
N TYR A 19 19.85 10.44 5.02
CA TYR A 19 21.00 9.77 5.62
C TYR A 19 21.26 8.41 5.00
N ARG A 20 20.45 7.93 4.05
CA ARG A 20 20.59 6.58 3.47
C ARG A 20 21.97 6.33 2.85
N LYS A 21 22.54 7.34 2.17
CA LYS A 21 23.87 7.24 1.54
C LYS A 21 24.99 7.11 2.57
N ASP A 22 24.82 7.77 3.72
CA ASP A 22 25.82 7.81 4.80
C ASP A 22 25.62 6.66 5.80
N ALA A 23 24.37 6.19 5.95
CA ALA A 23 23.97 5.07 6.79
C ALA A 23 24.70 3.79 6.36
N GLY A 24 24.90 3.62 5.05
CA GLY A 24 25.65 2.51 4.46
C GLY A 24 25.30 1.15 5.07
N ARG A 25 26.24 0.21 5.03
CA ARG A 25 26.10 -1.08 5.74
C ARG A 25 26.15 -0.93 7.26
N GLY A 26 26.90 0.07 7.75
CA GLY A 26 27.22 0.21 9.17
C GLY A 26 26.02 0.52 10.06
N ALA A 27 25.10 1.37 9.60
CA ALA A 27 23.88 1.70 10.34
C ALA A 27 22.92 0.51 10.40
N MET A 28 22.71 -0.18 9.27
CA MET A 28 21.88 -1.39 9.23
C MET A 28 22.46 -2.48 10.14
N ASP A 29 23.78 -2.73 10.09
CA ASP A 29 24.43 -3.69 10.97
C ASP A 29 24.31 -3.29 12.46
N LEU A 30 24.36 -1.99 12.77
CA LEU A 30 24.13 -1.51 14.13
C LEU A 30 22.69 -1.74 14.58
N MET A 31 21.70 -1.41 13.75
CA MET A 31 20.29 -1.64 14.03
C MET A 31 20.01 -3.13 14.24
N VAL A 32 20.53 -4.00 13.36
CA VAL A 32 20.43 -5.45 13.50
C VAL A 32 21.07 -5.94 14.81
N ARG A 33 22.26 -5.45 15.17
CA ARG A 33 22.90 -5.78 16.46
C ARG A 33 22.06 -5.32 17.65
N THR A 34 21.46 -4.14 17.59
CA THR A 34 20.59 -3.63 18.65
C THR A 34 19.37 -4.51 18.84
N VAL A 35 18.66 -4.85 17.75
CA VAL A 35 17.49 -5.75 17.80
C VAL A 35 17.88 -7.12 18.34
N ARG A 36 19.01 -7.68 17.90
CA ARG A 36 19.54 -8.94 18.43
C ARG A 36 19.87 -8.87 19.91
N SER A 37 20.54 -7.81 20.36
CA SER A 37 20.85 -7.64 21.79
C SER A 37 19.60 -7.54 22.66
N LEU A 38 18.54 -6.91 22.15
CA LEU A 38 17.24 -6.86 22.82
C LEU A 38 16.58 -8.24 22.81
N TYR A 39 16.66 -8.98 21.71
CA TYR A 39 16.22 -10.38 21.65
C TYR A 39 16.98 -11.27 22.63
N ASP A 40 18.30 -11.13 22.77
CA ASP A 40 19.08 -11.94 23.72
C ASP A 40 18.69 -11.63 25.18
N SER A 41 18.28 -10.39 25.45
CA SER A 41 17.91 -9.93 26.79
C SER A 41 16.47 -10.28 27.16
N LEU A 42 15.55 -10.17 26.21
CA LEU A 42 14.11 -10.34 26.43
C LEU A 42 13.62 -11.71 25.96
N GLY A 43 14.30 -12.31 24.98
CA GLY A 43 14.13 -13.66 24.46
C GLY A 43 12.68 -14.10 24.38
N LYS A 44 12.40 -15.21 25.07
CA LYS A 44 11.08 -15.86 25.17
C LYS A 44 10.07 -15.11 26.05
N ALA A 45 10.48 -14.06 26.76
CA ALA A 45 9.58 -13.28 27.62
C ALA A 45 8.68 -12.32 26.82
N VAL A 46 9.00 -12.11 25.55
CA VAL A 46 8.32 -11.19 24.65
C VAL A 46 8.09 -11.87 23.31
N SER A 47 6.96 -11.57 22.68
CA SER A 47 6.66 -11.99 21.32
C SER A 47 7.28 -11.01 20.32
N TRP A 48 8.06 -11.52 19.36
CA TRP A 48 8.72 -10.71 18.32
C TRP A 48 8.13 -11.00 16.94
N GLY A 49 7.53 -9.99 16.32
CA GLY A 49 6.89 -10.04 15.01
C GLY A 49 5.61 -9.20 14.98
N PRO A 50 4.92 -9.08 13.83
CA PRO A 50 5.56 -8.62 12.60
C PRO A 50 6.17 -7.21 12.74
N SER A 51 5.80 -6.47 13.77
CA SER A 51 6.13 -5.06 13.99
C SER A 51 7.56 -4.81 14.49
N VAL A 52 8.48 -5.75 14.27
CA VAL A 52 9.91 -5.57 14.53
C VAL A 52 10.63 -5.63 13.19
N GLN A 53 10.82 -4.47 12.58
CA GLN A 53 11.37 -4.35 11.25
C GLN A 53 12.29 -3.14 11.09
N ILE A 54 13.17 -3.23 10.10
CA ILE A 54 14.01 -2.12 9.66
C ILE A 54 13.56 -1.74 8.25
N GLU A 55 13.23 -0.47 8.06
CA GLU A 55 12.80 0.08 6.77
C GLU A 55 13.50 1.40 6.46
N ILE A 56 13.26 1.92 5.25
CA ILE A 56 13.72 3.25 4.85
C ILE A 56 12.49 4.13 4.77
N ASP A 57 12.43 5.11 5.67
CA ASP A 57 11.36 6.10 5.69
C ASP A 57 11.30 6.84 4.34
N ASP A 58 10.09 7.16 3.90
CA ASP A 58 9.78 7.84 2.63
C ASP A 58 10.44 7.18 1.38
N PHE A 59 10.56 5.85 1.36
CA PHE A 59 11.07 5.12 0.18
C PHE A 59 9.96 4.55 -0.69
N SER A 60 9.74 5.16 -1.85
CA SER A 60 8.84 4.62 -2.88
C SER A 60 9.53 3.64 -3.84
N PHE A 61 8.84 2.52 -4.10
CA PHE A 61 9.16 1.56 -5.15
C PHE A 61 7.87 1.10 -5.84
N PRO A 62 7.95 0.61 -7.10
CA PRO A 62 6.75 0.17 -7.81
C PRO A 62 6.09 -1.03 -7.13
N ARG A 63 4.84 -0.88 -6.72
CA ARG A 63 4.05 -1.91 -6.03
C ARG A 63 3.31 -2.77 -7.04
N VAL A 64 3.09 -4.02 -6.67
CA VAL A 64 2.27 -4.94 -7.45
C VAL A 64 0.83 -4.41 -7.60
N ARG A 65 0.21 -4.66 -8.77
CA ARG A 65 -1.21 -4.40 -9.02
C ARG A 65 -1.95 -5.71 -9.34
N PRO A 66 -3.06 -6.06 -8.66
CA PRO A 66 -3.68 -5.32 -7.55
C PRO A 66 -2.84 -5.33 -6.26
N MET A 67 -3.08 -4.34 -5.40
CA MET A 67 -2.44 -4.27 -4.08
C MET A 67 -2.94 -5.43 -3.21
N HIS A 68 -2.05 -5.98 -2.38
CA HIS A 68 -2.37 -7.07 -1.46
C HIS A 68 -2.29 -6.61 0.00
N TYR A 69 -3.18 -7.13 0.83
CA TYR A 69 -3.25 -6.81 2.25
C TYR A 69 -2.23 -7.63 3.06
N PHE A 70 -1.23 -6.96 3.59
CA PHE A 70 -0.23 -7.55 4.48
C PHE A 70 -0.53 -7.32 5.97
N GLY A 71 -1.63 -6.64 6.33
CA GLY A 71 -1.95 -6.42 7.73
C GLY A 71 -2.12 -7.72 8.51
N GLY A 72 -1.31 -7.89 9.57
CA GLY A 72 -1.25 -9.11 10.38
C GLY A 72 -0.46 -10.27 9.74
N GLN A 73 0.14 -10.07 8.56
CA GLN A 73 1.11 -10.99 7.98
C GLN A 73 2.45 -10.89 8.71
N PRO A 74 3.29 -11.94 8.65
CA PRO A 74 4.57 -11.94 9.33
C PRO A 74 5.64 -11.01 8.76
N ALA A 75 5.44 -10.47 7.56
CA ALA A 75 6.38 -9.58 6.92
C ALA A 75 5.62 -8.62 6.00
N ASP A 76 6.12 -7.38 5.93
CA ASP A 76 5.57 -6.34 5.07
C ASP A 76 6.49 -6.05 3.87
N PRO A 77 5.92 -5.67 2.71
CA PRO A 77 6.68 -5.13 1.59
C PRO A 77 7.41 -3.85 1.99
N GLY A 78 8.58 -3.59 1.39
CA GLY A 78 9.37 -2.38 1.65
C GLY A 78 10.36 -2.52 2.81
N THR A 79 10.26 -3.58 3.59
CA THR A 79 11.15 -3.87 4.72
C THR A 79 12.55 -4.32 4.25
N LEU A 80 13.59 -3.76 4.86
CA LEU A 80 14.99 -4.18 4.66
C LEU A 80 15.35 -5.39 5.52
N VAL A 81 14.83 -5.44 6.75
CA VAL A 81 15.06 -6.53 7.70
C VAL A 81 13.78 -6.87 8.43
N THR A 82 13.39 -8.14 8.35
CA THR A 82 12.26 -8.70 9.10
C THR A 82 12.79 -9.65 10.18
N PHE A 83 12.30 -9.50 11.41
CA PHE A 83 12.60 -10.37 12.54
C PHE A 83 11.37 -11.19 12.94
N LEU A 84 11.51 -12.51 12.98
CA LEU A 84 10.42 -13.46 13.19
C LEU A 84 10.75 -14.40 14.36
N THR A 85 9.82 -14.57 15.30
CA THR A 85 9.91 -15.63 16.30
C THR A 85 8.71 -16.55 16.23
N GLU A 86 8.92 -17.83 16.56
CA GLU A 86 7.83 -18.80 16.62
C GLU A 86 6.73 -18.39 17.61
N ASN A 87 7.12 -17.79 18.74
CA ASN A 87 6.22 -17.48 19.86
C ASN A 87 5.20 -16.37 19.56
N PHE A 88 5.49 -15.45 18.63
CA PHE A 88 4.56 -14.36 18.31
C PHE A 88 3.22 -14.86 17.77
N TYR A 89 3.24 -15.96 17.01
CA TYR A 89 2.06 -16.51 16.35
C TYR A 89 1.46 -17.72 17.10
N LEU A 90 1.86 -17.95 18.36
CA LEU A 90 1.31 -19.00 19.20
C LEU A 90 -0.01 -18.69 19.93
N PRO A 91 -0.49 -17.44 20.10
CA PRO A 91 -1.83 -17.23 20.61
C PRO A 91 -2.90 -17.51 19.54
N GLU A 92 -4.03 -18.10 19.93
CA GLU A 92 -5.26 -18.29 19.13
C GLU A 92 -5.77 -16.99 18.44
N ARG A 93 -5.24 -15.82 18.82
CA ARG A 93 -5.54 -14.50 18.24
C ARG A 93 -5.02 -14.33 16.82
N TRP A 94 -3.95 -15.01 16.43
CA TRP A 94 -3.34 -14.85 15.11
C TRP A 94 -3.25 -16.23 14.44
N GLN A 95 -4.16 -16.50 13.51
CA GLN A 95 -4.27 -17.80 12.80
C GLN A 95 -3.09 -18.10 11.84
N ASN A 96 -1.97 -17.39 11.96
CA ASN A 96 -0.95 -17.26 10.93
C ASN A 96 0.33 -18.07 11.20
N ARG A 97 0.31 -19.05 12.11
CA ARG A 97 1.49 -19.89 12.38
C ARG A 97 2.04 -20.58 11.12
N THR A 98 1.15 -21.02 10.22
CA THR A 98 1.55 -21.63 8.94
C THR A 98 2.35 -20.66 8.07
N CYS A 99 2.02 -19.37 8.10
CA CYS A 99 2.68 -18.34 7.29
C CYS A 99 4.16 -18.14 7.68
N VAL A 100 4.50 -18.22 8.97
CA VAL A 100 5.90 -18.12 9.42
C VAL A 100 6.72 -19.31 8.95
N ASP A 101 6.17 -20.51 9.09
CA ASP A 101 6.84 -21.73 8.62
C ASP A 101 7.07 -21.70 7.11
N ASP A 102 6.12 -21.14 6.34
CA ASP A 102 6.23 -20.97 4.91
C ASP A 102 7.38 -19.99 4.55
N LEU A 103 7.50 -18.84 5.22
CA LEU A 103 8.64 -17.92 5.06
C LEU A 103 9.98 -18.57 5.42
N ARG A 104 10.00 -19.36 6.51
CA ARG A 104 11.20 -20.05 6.97
C ARG A 104 11.65 -21.16 6.03
N LYS A 105 10.73 -21.81 5.31
CA LYS A 105 11.08 -22.86 4.35
C LYS A 105 11.40 -22.30 2.97
N ALA A 106 10.72 -21.23 2.55
CA ALA A 106 10.90 -20.68 1.22
C ALA A 106 12.33 -20.13 1.01
N PRO A 107 12.95 -20.37 -0.15
CA PRO A 107 14.21 -19.71 -0.51
C PRO A 107 13.96 -18.21 -0.64
N VAL A 108 14.81 -17.39 -0.03
CA VAL A 108 14.69 -15.93 -0.14
C VAL A 108 15.17 -15.44 -1.51
N PRO A 109 14.62 -14.32 -2.03
CA PRO A 109 15.01 -13.79 -3.33
C PRO A 109 16.45 -13.26 -3.32
N GLU A 110 17.01 -13.05 -4.52
CA GLU A 110 18.34 -12.48 -4.70
C GLU A 110 18.50 -11.16 -3.94
N GLY A 111 19.68 -10.95 -3.34
CA GLY A 111 19.99 -9.78 -2.52
C GLY A 111 19.48 -9.86 -1.08
N PHE A 112 18.67 -10.87 -0.74
CA PHE A 112 18.29 -11.18 0.63
C PHE A 112 19.01 -12.42 1.13
N ILE A 113 19.25 -12.47 2.44
CA ILE A 113 19.66 -13.68 3.13
C ILE A 113 18.74 -13.96 4.31
N LYS A 114 18.70 -15.23 4.71
CA LYS A 114 17.97 -15.70 5.88
C LYS A 114 18.98 -16.28 6.87
N GLU A 115 18.93 -15.81 8.11
CA GLU A 115 19.77 -16.27 9.21
C GLU A 115 18.85 -16.73 10.36
N GLU A 116 19.13 -17.90 10.95
CA GLU A 116 18.41 -18.41 12.11
C GLU A 116 19.37 -18.55 13.30
N SER A 117 18.99 -18.03 14.47
CA SER A 117 19.73 -18.18 15.72
C SER A 117 18.77 -18.25 16.90
N ASP A 118 18.89 -19.28 17.74
CA ASP A 118 18.19 -19.40 19.03
C ASP A 118 16.65 -19.21 18.99
N GLY A 119 16.02 -19.51 17.85
CA GLY A 119 14.57 -19.36 17.65
C GLY A 119 14.13 -18.02 17.06
N LEU A 120 15.08 -17.13 16.73
CA LEU A 120 14.89 -15.93 15.92
C LEU A 120 15.26 -16.24 14.47
N THR A 121 14.32 -16.04 13.55
CA THR A 121 14.59 -15.99 12.11
C THR A 121 14.71 -14.53 11.68
N MET A 122 15.78 -14.20 10.98
CA MET A 122 15.98 -12.88 10.38
C MET A 122 16.09 -13.02 8.88
N ILE A 123 15.29 -12.25 8.15
CA ILE A 123 15.42 -12.10 6.69
C ILE A 123 15.92 -10.67 6.45
N ARG A 124 17.08 -10.52 5.81
CA ARG A 124 17.69 -9.20 5.59
C ARG A 124 18.22 -9.00 4.18
N LEU A 125 18.07 -7.78 3.68
CA LEU A 125 18.76 -7.28 2.51
C LEU A 125 20.28 -7.18 2.82
N VAL A 126 21.13 -7.63 1.89
CA VAL A 126 22.60 -7.58 2.02
C VAL A 126 23.30 -6.66 1.00
N GLU A 127 22.49 -5.91 0.27
CA GLU A 127 22.89 -5.01 -0.81
C GLU A 127 23.34 -3.63 -0.31
N ASP A 128 23.94 -2.85 -1.20
CA ASP A 128 24.28 -1.46 -0.94
C ASP A 128 23.03 -0.55 -1.01
N LEU A 129 22.72 0.11 0.10
CA LEU A 129 21.60 1.06 0.21
C LEU A 129 21.82 2.36 -0.58
N SER A 130 23.04 2.62 -1.07
CA SER A 130 23.35 3.82 -1.86
C SER A 130 22.65 3.84 -3.22
N SER A 131 22.44 2.66 -3.83
CA SER A 131 21.83 2.51 -5.15
C SER A 131 20.30 2.46 -5.06
N ARG A 132 19.64 3.55 -5.45
CA ARG A 132 18.16 3.62 -5.45
C ARG A 132 17.53 2.62 -6.41
N THR A 133 18.12 2.43 -7.58
CA THR A 133 17.60 1.51 -8.61
C THR A 133 17.67 0.07 -8.12
N LEU A 134 18.84 -0.37 -7.65
CA LEU A 134 19.02 -1.73 -7.14
C LEU A 134 18.09 -2.00 -5.95
N LEU A 135 17.99 -1.06 -5.01
CA LEU A 135 17.09 -1.18 -3.86
C LEU A 135 15.62 -1.36 -4.28
N ARG A 136 15.14 -0.59 -5.27
CA ARG A 136 13.78 -0.76 -5.81
C ARG A 136 13.59 -2.14 -6.42
N GLU A 137 14.55 -2.62 -7.22
CA GLU A 137 14.51 -3.96 -7.80
C GLU A 137 14.42 -5.05 -6.73
N ARG A 138 15.19 -4.92 -5.65
CA ARG A 138 15.21 -5.88 -4.55
C ARG A 138 13.92 -5.85 -3.73
N LEU A 139 13.38 -4.68 -3.44
CA LEU A 139 12.09 -4.57 -2.73
C LEU A 139 10.92 -5.08 -3.57
N MET A 140 10.92 -4.86 -4.89
CA MET A 140 9.95 -5.47 -5.80
C MET A 140 10.03 -7.00 -5.78
N ALA A 141 11.24 -7.56 -5.87
CA ALA A 141 11.44 -9.01 -5.80
C ALA A 141 11.03 -9.60 -4.44
N PHE A 142 11.28 -8.87 -3.35
CA PHE A 142 10.85 -9.25 -2.01
C PHE A 142 9.33 -9.26 -1.88
N GLU A 143 8.64 -8.23 -2.38
CA GLU A 143 7.18 -8.20 -2.42
C GLU A 143 6.61 -9.38 -3.22
N ASP A 144 7.15 -9.68 -4.42
CA ASP A 144 6.71 -10.82 -5.22
C ASP A 144 6.86 -12.14 -4.48
N TRP A 145 7.99 -12.31 -3.79
CA TRP A 145 8.26 -13.47 -2.95
C TRP A 145 7.26 -13.57 -1.78
N LEU A 146 6.96 -12.46 -1.10
CA LEU A 146 5.96 -12.44 -0.03
C LEU A 146 4.57 -12.84 -0.54
N ILE A 147 4.16 -12.33 -1.71
CA ILE A 147 2.86 -12.67 -2.32
C ILE A 147 2.80 -14.17 -2.63
N GLU A 148 3.87 -14.73 -3.18
CA GLU A 148 3.91 -16.14 -3.54
C GLU A 148 3.89 -17.07 -2.31
N VAL A 149 4.64 -16.72 -1.27
CA VAL A 149 4.79 -17.53 -0.07
C VAL A 149 3.57 -17.40 0.85
N LEU A 150 3.14 -16.17 1.12
CA LEU A 150 2.07 -15.89 2.08
C LEU A 150 0.67 -15.95 1.46
N LYS A 151 0.56 -15.77 0.14
CA LYS A 151 -0.71 -15.70 -0.60
C LYS A 151 -1.70 -14.76 0.08
N PRO A 152 -1.29 -13.51 0.38
CA PRO A 152 -2.17 -12.52 0.97
C PRO A 152 -3.38 -12.31 0.08
N LYS A 153 -4.49 -11.87 0.66
CA LYS A 153 -5.66 -11.48 -0.11
C LYS A 153 -5.39 -10.14 -0.79
N ILE A 154 -6.14 -9.86 -1.86
CA ILE A 154 -6.23 -8.51 -2.41
C ILE A 154 -6.67 -7.56 -1.29
N ASP A 155 -6.05 -6.40 -1.26
CA ASP A 155 -6.39 -5.35 -0.30
C ASP A 155 -7.87 -4.96 -0.44
N PRO A 156 -8.65 -4.89 0.65
CA PRO A 156 -10.07 -4.57 0.56
C PRO A 156 -10.36 -3.19 -0.03
N ASP A 157 -9.38 -2.29 -0.10
CA ASP A 157 -9.47 -1.00 -0.80
C ASP A 157 -9.15 -1.09 -2.29
N TYR A 158 -8.84 -2.28 -2.81
CA TYR A 158 -8.52 -2.52 -4.21
C TYR A 158 -9.39 -3.65 -4.79
N ASN A 159 -9.72 -3.57 -6.07
CA ASN A 159 -10.39 -4.65 -6.78
C ASN A 159 -9.39 -5.56 -7.53
N GLU A 160 -9.88 -6.58 -8.23
CA GLU A 160 -9.07 -7.52 -9.03
C GLU A 160 -8.30 -6.87 -10.19
N PHE A 161 -8.74 -5.70 -10.67
CA PHE A 161 -8.04 -4.90 -11.67
C PHE A 161 -7.02 -3.95 -11.03
N GLY A 162 -6.96 -3.92 -9.70
CA GLY A 162 -6.13 -3.02 -8.91
C GLY A 162 -6.54 -1.57 -8.97
N ASP A 163 -7.81 -1.31 -9.29
CA ASP A 163 -8.41 0.01 -9.12
C ASP A 163 -8.67 0.21 -7.62
N MET A 164 -8.48 1.44 -7.13
CA MET A 164 -8.62 1.75 -5.71
C MET A 164 -10.03 2.27 -5.43
N ARG A 165 -10.63 1.84 -4.33
CA ARG A 165 -11.91 2.34 -3.86
C ARG A 165 -11.76 3.81 -3.45
N ALA A 166 -12.65 4.66 -3.95
CA ALA A 166 -12.67 6.06 -3.57
C ALA A 166 -13.09 6.21 -2.10
N PRO A 167 -12.32 6.95 -1.26
CA PRO A 167 -12.66 7.16 0.14
C PRO A 167 -13.77 8.21 0.26
N LEU A 168 -15.02 7.77 0.38
CA LEU A 168 -16.16 8.65 0.61
C LEU A 168 -16.39 8.85 2.11
N MET A 169 -16.49 10.11 2.56
CA MET A 169 -16.86 10.44 3.94
C MET A 169 -18.11 11.32 3.95
N ASN A 170 -19.20 10.78 4.51
CA ASN A 170 -20.47 11.48 4.68
C ASN A 170 -20.95 12.21 3.40
N PRO A 171 -21.05 11.52 2.23
CA PRO A 171 -21.45 12.16 0.98
C PRO A 171 -22.80 12.87 1.14
N GLN A 172 -22.86 14.15 0.77
CA GLN A 172 -24.08 14.96 0.84
C GLN A 172 -24.54 15.34 -0.57
N PRO A 173 -25.82 15.19 -0.93
CA PRO A 173 -26.36 15.76 -2.17
C PRO A 173 -26.11 17.28 -2.21
N ALA A 174 -25.75 17.80 -3.39
CA ALA A 174 -25.51 19.23 -3.60
C ALA A 174 -25.96 19.65 -5.01
N GLU A 175 -26.43 20.88 -5.17
CA GLU A 175 -26.86 21.39 -6.47
C GLU A 175 -25.66 21.48 -7.43
N GLY A 176 -25.85 21.15 -8.71
CA GLY A 176 -24.77 21.16 -9.71
C GLY A 176 -23.86 19.91 -9.68
N ALA A 177 -23.83 19.15 -8.59
CA ALA A 177 -23.10 17.88 -8.45
C ALA A 177 -24.05 16.70 -8.22
N THR A 178 -23.51 15.48 -8.21
CA THR A 178 -24.24 14.31 -7.67
C THR A 178 -24.19 14.31 -6.15
N PHE A 179 -23.02 14.58 -5.58
CA PHE A 179 -22.82 14.82 -4.15
C PHE A 179 -21.48 15.53 -3.92
N VAL A 180 -21.24 15.97 -2.69
CA VAL A 180 -19.96 16.47 -2.20
C VAL A 180 -19.45 15.58 -1.07
N SER A 181 -18.15 15.31 -1.05
CA SER A 181 -17.43 14.59 0.02
C SER A 181 -16.03 15.22 0.16
N PHE A 182 -15.60 15.55 1.38
CA PHE A 182 -14.30 16.23 1.63
C PHE A 182 -14.05 17.49 0.77
N ALA A 183 -15.05 18.36 0.60
CA ALA A 183 -14.98 19.53 -0.30
C ALA A 183 -14.74 19.21 -1.79
N ALA A 184 -14.73 17.94 -2.18
CA ALA A 184 -14.69 17.55 -3.58
C ALA A 184 -16.12 17.37 -4.13
N ALA A 185 -16.43 18.00 -5.26
CA ALA A 185 -17.68 17.79 -5.98
C ALA A 185 -17.59 16.56 -6.89
N TYR A 186 -18.47 15.59 -6.68
CA TYR A 186 -18.56 14.40 -7.51
C TYR A 186 -19.71 14.55 -8.49
N LYS A 187 -19.43 14.48 -9.79
CA LYS A 187 -20.45 14.58 -10.84
C LYS A 187 -20.52 13.30 -11.67
N ALA A 188 -21.66 12.62 -11.61
CA ALA A 188 -21.98 11.57 -12.56
C ALA A 188 -22.21 12.15 -13.96
N VAL A 189 -21.49 11.61 -14.95
CA VAL A 189 -21.58 12.01 -16.35
C VAL A 189 -21.66 10.76 -17.23
N VAL A 190 -22.30 10.90 -18.39
CA VAL A 190 -22.33 9.88 -19.42
C VAL A 190 -21.65 10.46 -20.64
N LEU A 191 -20.81 9.66 -21.29
CA LEU A 191 -20.15 10.08 -22.52
C LEU A 191 -21.14 10.08 -23.68
N ASP A 192 -20.94 11.00 -24.61
CA ASP A 192 -21.63 10.99 -25.89
C ASP A 192 -21.34 9.69 -26.67
N PRO A 193 -22.18 9.33 -27.66
CA PRO A 193 -21.96 8.13 -28.47
C PRO A 193 -20.60 8.07 -29.18
N ASP A 194 -19.97 9.23 -29.43
CA ASP A 194 -18.63 9.34 -29.99
C ASP A 194 -17.50 9.20 -28.94
N GLY A 195 -17.86 9.03 -27.67
CA GLY A 195 -16.97 8.82 -26.54
C GLY A 195 -16.45 10.10 -25.90
N ARG A 196 -17.02 11.27 -26.19
CA ARG A 196 -16.60 12.56 -25.64
C ARG A 196 -17.42 12.96 -24.42
N LEU A 197 -16.85 13.86 -23.61
CA LEU A 197 -17.59 14.53 -22.54
C LEU A 197 -18.43 15.64 -23.14
N ASP A 198 -19.64 15.81 -22.61
CA ASP A 198 -20.49 16.96 -22.91
C ASP A 198 -19.74 18.25 -22.52
N GLU A 199 -19.49 19.11 -23.51
CA GLU A 199 -18.71 20.34 -23.34
C GLU A 199 -19.44 21.37 -22.46
N ASP A 200 -20.77 21.40 -22.48
CA ASP A 200 -21.54 22.33 -21.66
C ASP A 200 -21.45 21.92 -20.18
N VAL A 201 -21.58 20.61 -19.89
CA VAL A 201 -21.39 20.06 -18.54
C VAL A 201 -19.96 20.33 -18.05
N MET A 202 -18.96 20.12 -18.91
CA MET A 202 -17.57 20.40 -18.54
C MET A 202 -17.33 21.87 -18.24
N GLN A 203 -17.84 22.78 -19.07
CA GLN A 203 -17.68 24.22 -18.86
C GLN A 203 -18.37 24.69 -17.57
N GLU A 204 -19.51 24.10 -17.24
CA GLU A 204 -20.23 24.33 -15.98
C GLU A 204 -19.39 23.92 -14.77
N LEU A 205 -18.86 22.68 -14.76
CA LEU A 205 -18.03 22.16 -13.66
C LEU A 205 -16.75 22.98 -13.46
N LEU A 206 -16.08 23.38 -14.55
CA LEU A 206 -14.88 24.21 -14.47
C LEU A 206 -15.21 25.62 -13.96
N SER A 207 -16.40 26.13 -14.25
CA SER A 207 -16.87 27.38 -13.65
C SER A 207 -17.02 27.25 -12.14
N TYR A 208 -17.63 26.17 -11.63
CA TYR A 208 -17.74 25.91 -10.19
C TYR A 208 -16.37 25.80 -9.52
N LEU A 209 -15.46 25.03 -10.12
CA LEU A 209 -14.09 24.90 -9.64
C LEU A 209 -13.37 26.25 -9.57
N SER A 210 -13.49 27.08 -10.60
CA SER A 210 -12.86 28.42 -10.62
C SER A 210 -13.42 29.37 -9.56
N GLN A 211 -14.68 29.18 -9.16
CA GLN A 211 -15.36 29.98 -8.13
C GLN A 211 -15.14 29.43 -6.71
N GLY A 212 -14.66 28.18 -6.58
CA GLY A 212 -14.52 27.46 -5.32
C GLY A 212 -15.85 27.11 -4.66
N LYS A 213 -16.95 27.07 -5.43
CA LYS A 213 -18.29 26.80 -4.89
C LYS A 213 -19.28 26.31 -5.94
N LEU A 214 -20.24 25.52 -5.48
CA LEU A 214 -21.43 25.08 -6.22
C LEU A 214 -22.54 26.16 -6.23
N PRO A 215 -23.59 26.02 -7.06
CA PRO A 215 -24.70 26.98 -7.15
C PRO A 215 -25.43 27.26 -5.83
N ASP A 216 -25.53 26.25 -4.97
CA ASP A 216 -26.16 26.35 -3.64
C ASP A 216 -25.25 27.04 -2.59
N GLY A 217 -24.02 27.41 -2.99
CA GLY A 217 -23.02 28.04 -2.13
C GLY A 217 -22.12 27.04 -1.38
N THR A 218 -22.28 25.73 -1.58
CA THR A 218 -21.39 24.72 -1.00
C THR A 218 -19.97 24.94 -1.52
N GLU A 219 -19.01 25.10 -0.60
CA GLU A 219 -17.60 25.28 -0.93
C GLU A 219 -17.01 23.98 -1.48
N ILE A 220 -16.20 24.12 -2.54
CA ILE A 220 -15.46 23.02 -3.15
C ILE A 220 -14.05 23.44 -3.51
N ASP A 221 -13.10 22.52 -3.43
CA ASP A 221 -11.71 22.71 -3.87
C ASP A 221 -11.35 21.88 -5.08
N SER A 222 -12.13 20.83 -5.37
CA SER A 222 -11.91 19.95 -6.52
C SER A 222 -13.21 19.41 -7.14
N VAL A 223 -13.07 18.85 -8.34
CA VAL A 223 -14.14 18.16 -9.05
C VAL A 223 -13.64 16.78 -9.50
N LEU A 224 -14.45 15.75 -9.25
CA LEU A 224 -14.26 14.40 -9.74
C LEU A 224 -15.43 14.00 -10.64
N LEU A 225 -15.14 13.26 -11.71
CA LEU A 225 -16.17 12.69 -12.58
C LEU A 225 -16.47 11.24 -12.18
N ILE A 226 -17.75 10.86 -12.20
CA ILE A 226 -18.18 9.47 -12.03
C ILE A 226 -18.75 8.98 -13.34
N LEU A 227 -18.15 7.93 -13.90
CA LEU A 227 -18.55 7.33 -15.16
C LEU A 227 -19.32 6.02 -14.92
N PRO A 228 -20.16 5.57 -15.88
CA PRO A 228 -20.96 4.36 -15.69
C PRO A 228 -20.16 3.05 -15.69
N ASN A 229 -18.93 3.05 -16.21
CA ASN A 229 -18.07 1.88 -16.29
C ASN A 229 -16.59 2.25 -16.38
N ARG A 230 -15.75 1.26 -16.11
CA ARG A 230 -14.28 1.36 -16.08
C ARG A 230 -13.70 1.80 -17.41
N GLU A 231 -14.20 1.26 -18.52
CA GLU A 231 -13.69 1.58 -19.87
C GLU A 231 -13.91 3.06 -20.21
N SER A 232 -15.05 3.63 -19.79
CA SER A 232 -15.37 5.04 -20.00
C SER A 232 -14.49 5.95 -19.14
N ALA A 233 -14.27 5.58 -17.87
CA ALA A 233 -13.35 6.29 -16.99
C ALA A 233 -11.91 6.32 -17.56
N ILE A 234 -11.41 5.17 -17.99
CA ILE A 234 -10.09 5.05 -18.64
C ILE A 234 -9.99 5.90 -19.90
N ARG A 235 -11.01 5.88 -20.75
CA ARG A 235 -11.00 6.59 -22.03
C ARG A 235 -10.81 8.10 -21.87
N ILE A 236 -11.45 8.70 -20.87
CA ILE A 236 -11.52 10.15 -20.72
C ILE A 236 -10.56 10.71 -19.68
N HIS A 237 -9.92 9.86 -18.88
CA HIS A 237 -8.99 10.22 -17.80
C HIS A 237 -8.05 11.37 -18.19
N ASP A 238 -7.16 11.14 -19.16
CA ASP A 238 -6.13 12.12 -19.53
C ASP A 238 -6.73 13.44 -20.04
N THR A 239 -7.88 13.37 -20.73
CA THR A 239 -8.56 14.57 -21.24
C THR A 239 -9.21 15.36 -20.11
N ALA A 240 -9.79 14.69 -19.12
CA ALA A 240 -10.39 15.33 -17.96
C ALA A 240 -9.32 15.99 -17.08
N LEU A 241 -8.22 15.28 -16.78
CA LEU A 241 -7.09 15.80 -16.01
C LEU A 241 -6.47 17.02 -16.69
N ALA A 242 -6.26 16.99 -18.00
CA ALA A 242 -5.72 18.12 -18.77
C ALA A 242 -6.60 19.40 -18.68
N ARG A 243 -7.87 19.27 -18.28
CA ARG A 243 -8.81 20.37 -18.10
C ARG A 243 -8.95 20.82 -16.65
N GLY A 244 -8.28 20.17 -15.70
CA GLY A 244 -8.32 20.51 -14.27
C GLY A 244 -9.31 19.69 -13.44
N ILE A 245 -9.88 18.61 -13.98
CA ILE A 245 -10.59 17.61 -13.15
C ILE A 245 -9.54 16.84 -12.34
N GLU A 246 -9.82 16.62 -11.06
CA GLU A 246 -8.86 15.98 -10.15
C GLU A 246 -8.74 14.47 -10.42
N SER A 247 -9.86 13.77 -10.54
CA SER A 247 -9.89 12.34 -10.81
C SER A 247 -11.15 11.91 -11.56
N VAL A 248 -11.06 10.74 -12.19
CA VAL A 248 -12.13 10.11 -12.97
C VAL A 248 -12.38 8.73 -12.42
N LEU A 249 -13.52 8.58 -11.77
CA LEU A 249 -13.97 7.35 -11.14
C LEU A 249 -15.00 6.63 -12.01
N TYR A 250 -15.28 5.38 -11.68
CA TYR A 250 -16.46 4.70 -12.20
C TYR A 250 -17.27 4.06 -11.08
N ALA A 251 -18.59 3.97 -11.29
CA ALA A 251 -19.50 3.31 -10.39
C ALA A 251 -19.69 1.83 -10.78
N THR A 252 -19.86 0.98 -9.77
CA THR A 252 -20.30 -0.41 -9.93
C THR A 252 -21.74 -0.59 -9.44
N ASP A 253 -22.38 -1.70 -9.81
CA ASP A 253 -23.79 -1.98 -9.49
C ASP A 253 -24.08 -2.05 -7.98
N ASP A 254 -23.05 -2.33 -7.17
CA ASP A 254 -23.11 -2.33 -5.70
C ASP A 254 -22.95 -0.92 -5.08
N GLY A 255 -22.86 0.11 -5.92
CA GLY A 255 -22.75 1.51 -5.51
C GLY A 255 -21.34 1.93 -5.06
N GLN A 256 -20.33 1.07 -5.20
CA GLN A 256 -18.95 1.47 -4.94
C GLN A 256 -18.41 2.35 -6.07
N LEU A 257 -17.48 3.24 -5.71
CA LEU A 257 -16.75 4.07 -6.66
C LEU A 257 -15.28 3.64 -6.68
N TRP A 258 -14.75 3.48 -7.89
CA TRP A 258 -13.41 2.96 -8.12
C TRP A 258 -12.60 3.93 -8.98
N ASP A 259 -11.36 4.17 -8.57
CA ASP A 259 -10.35 4.93 -9.30
C ASP A 259 -9.45 3.96 -10.09
N PRO A 260 -9.51 3.94 -11.44
CA PRO A 260 -8.66 3.10 -12.25
C PRO A 260 -7.19 3.58 -12.31
N PHE A 261 -6.87 4.77 -11.81
CA PHE A 261 -5.53 5.37 -11.80
C PHE A 261 -5.13 5.81 -10.38
N PRO A 262 -5.09 4.88 -9.41
CA PRO A 262 -4.69 5.22 -8.05
C PRO A 262 -3.29 5.83 -8.04
N LEU A 263 -3.06 6.79 -7.14
CA LEU A 263 -1.75 7.39 -6.97
C LEU A 263 -0.72 6.33 -6.55
N GLY A 264 0.45 6.38 -7.16
CA GLY A 264 1.54 5.47 -6.84
C GLY A 264 2.32 5.04 -8.07
N GLU A 265 3.41 4.33 -7.83
CA GLU A 265 4.15 3.65 -8.88
C GLU A 265 3.68 2.20 -8.92
N TRP A 266 3.19 1.75 -10.07
CA TRP A 266 2.57 0.44 -10.20
C TRP A 266 3.32 -0.44 -11.19
N ARG A 267 3.29 -1.75 -10.93
CA ARG A 267 3.74 -2.79 -11.87
C ARG A 267 2.74 -3.93 -11.92
N GLU A 268 2.63 -4.57 -13.07
CA GLU A 268 1.88 -5.82 -13.18
C GLU A 268 2.58 -6.93 -12.40
N TRP A 269 1.79 -7.75 -11.70
CA TRP A 269 2.33 -8.95 -11.12
C TRP A 269 2.70 -9.95 -12.22
N LYS A 270 4.00 -10.26 -12.33
CA LYS A 270 4.47 -11.37 -13.13
C LYS A 270 4.88 -12.45 -12.16
N LYS A 271 4.13 -13.55 -12.13
CA LYS A 271 4.51 -14.71 -11.32
C LYS A 271 5.98 -15.05 -11.60
N PRO A 272 6.85 -15.12 -10.58
CA PRO A 272 8.25 -15.47 -10.78
C PRO A 272 8.38 -16.79 -11.55
N ALA A 273 9.23 -16.81 -12.57
CA ALA A 273 9.48 -18.02 -13.34
C ALA A 273 10.41 -18.96 -12.55
N GLY A 274 9.82 -19.88 -11.79
CA GLY A 274 10.52 -21.06 -11.26
C GLY A 274 11.21 -20.89 -9.91
N LEU A 275 10.42 -20.69 -8.85
CA LEU A 275 10.79 -21.13 -7.51
C LEU A 275 10.37 -22.59 -7.27
#